data_AF-R9LTY5-F1
#
_entry.id   AF-R9LTY5-F1
#
_cell.length_a   1.000
_cell.length_b   1.000
_cell.length_c   1.000
_cell.angle_alpha   90.00
_cell.angle_beta   90.00
_cell.angle_gamma   90.00
#
_symmetry.space_group_name_H-M   'P 1'
#
loop_
_entity.id
_entity.type
_entity.pdbx_description
1 polymer ?
#
loop_
_entity_poly.entity_id
_entity_poly.type
_entity_poly.pdbx_seq_one_letter_code
_entity_poly.pdbx_strand_id
1 'polypeptide(L)' 'MPFGYLLDLWECHKQFTGLAKPKRELFIDDIIPYGI' A
#
# COMPACT_ATOMS: atom_id res chain seq x y z
N MET A 1 3.62 17.86 17.09
CA MET A 1 2.36 17.09 17.18
C MET A 1 2.69 15.60 17.26
N PRO A 2 2.62 14.98 18.46
CA PRO A 2 3.16 13.64 18.71
C PRO A 2 2.39 12.49 18.04
N PHE A 3 1.10 12.69 17.74
CA PHE A 3 0.24 11.62 17.19
C PHE A 3 0.50 11.31 15.71
N GLY A 4 0.87 12.30 14.91
CA GLY A 4 1.14 12.09 13.47
C GLY A 4 2.30 11.14 13.23
N TYR A 5 3.35 11.25 14.04
CA TYR A 5 4.53 10.38 13.95
C TYR A 5 4.23 8.93 14.36
N LEU A 6 3.37 8.73 15.36
CA LEU A 6 2.96 7.39 15.78
C LEU A 6 2.13 6.68 14.70
N LEU A 7 1.28 7.42 13.99
CA LEU A 7 0.47 6.87 12.89
C LEU A 7 1.33 6.47 11.69
N ASP A 8 2.33 7.28 11.34
CA ASP A 8 3.29 7.00 10.28
C ASP A 8 4.12 5.73 10.58
N LEU A 9 4.66 5.63 11.81
CA LEU A 9 5.37 4.44 12.27
C LEU A 9 4.48 3.19 12.31
N TRP A 10 3.20 3.34 12.69
CA TRP A 10 2.23 2.24 12.70
C TRP A 10 1.93 1.72 11.30
N GLU A 11 1.86 2.60 10.28
CA GLU A 11 1.73 2.21 8.88
C GLU A 11 2.96 1.48 8.35
N CYS A 12 4.17 2.01 8.61
CA CYS A 12 5.41 1.33 8.25
C CYS A 12 5.52 -0.05 8.92
N HIS A 13 5.13 -0.18 10.19
CA HIS A 13 5.14 -1.45 10.90
C HIS A 13 4.15 -2.46 10.28
N LYS A 14 2.94 -2.02 9.92
CA LYS A 14 1.98 -2.90 9.23
C LYS A 14 2.49 -3.36 7.86
N GLN A 15 3.22 -2.50 7.12
CA GLN A 15 3.85 -2.89 5.85
C GLN A 15 5.00 -3.87 6.07
N PHE A 16 5.84 -3.66 7.08
CA PHE A 16 6.95 -4.56 7.43
C PHE A 16 6.47 -5.94 7.87
N THR A 17 5.43 -5.99 8.71
CA THR A 17 4.82 -7.24 9.20
C THR A 17 3.95 -7.92 8.13
N GLY A 18 3.84 -7.34 6.92
CA GLY A 18 3.04 -7.89 5.81
C GLY A 18 1.53 -7.81 6.01
N LEU A 19 1.06 -7.10 7.05
CA LEU A 19 -0.36 -6.89 7.35
C LEU A 19 -1.00 -5.84 6.43
N ALA A 20 -0.21 -4.84 6.02
CA ALA A 20 -0.59 -3.89 4.99
C ALA A 20 0.01 -4.33 3.66
N LYS A 21 -0.86 -4.59 2.67
CA LYS A 21 -0.41 -4.78 1.30
C LYS A 21 0.33 -3.50 0.90
N PRO A 22 1.57 -3.59 0.37
CA PRO A 22 2.24 -2.41 -0.18
C PRO A 22 1.30 -1.80 -1.21
N LYS A 23 1.26 -0.46 -1.29
CA LYS A 23 0.50 0.24 -2.31
C LYS A 23 0.99 -0.28 -3.67
N ARG A 24 0.21 -1.18 -4.27
CA ARG A 24 0.48 -1.68 -5.61
C ARG A 24 -0.09 -0.65 -6.56
N GLU A 25 0.79 -0.02 -7.31
CA GLU A 25 0.41 0.79 -8.47
C GLU A 25 -0.11 -0.20 -9.52
N LEU A 26 -1.43 -0.42 -9.50
CA LEU A 26 -2.12 -1.19 -10.53
C LEU A 26 -2.40 -0.21 -11.67
N PHE A 27 -1.82 -0.48 -12.84
CA PHE A 27 -2.13 0.29 -14.04
C PHE A 27 -3.35 -0.32 -14.72
N ILE A 28 -4.09 0.51 -15.46
CA ILE A 28 -5.29 0.08 -16.18
C ILE A 28 -4.93 -1.04 -17.19
N ASP A 29 -3.70 -1.01 -17.72
CA ASP A 29 -3.15 -2.03 -18.62
C ASP A 29 -2.97 -3.42 -17.94
N ASP A 30 -2.84 -3.48 -16.61
CA ASP A 30 -2.78 -4.76 -15.86
C ASP A 30 -4.18 -5.35 -15.62
N ILE A 31 -5.22 -4.51 -15.70
CA ILE A 31 -6.61 -4.87 -15.40
C ILE A 31 -7.38 -5.24 -16.67
N ILE A 32 -7.06 -4.60 -17.80
CA ILE A 32 -7.69 -4.88 -19.10
C ILE A 32 -6.89 -6.00 -19.78
N PRO A 33 -7.38 -7.25 -19.82
CA PRO A 33 -6.72 -8.29 -20.61
C PRO A 33 -6.68 -7.84 -22.07
N TYR A 34 -5.47 -7.72 -22.64
CA TYR A 34 -5.27 -7.50 -24.07
C TYR A 34 -5.90 -8.67 -24.85
N GLY A 35 -7.14 -8.50 -25.30
CA GLY A 35 -7.83 -9.55 -26.07
C GLY A 35 -9.35 -9.45 -26.12
N ILE A 36 -9.94 -8.25 -26.11
CA ILE A 36 -11.31 -8.05 -26.61
C ILE A 36 -11.25 -7.56 -28.04
#